data_AF-A0A8J7T305-F1
#
_entry.id   AF-A0A8J7T305-F1
#
_cell.length_a   1.000
_cell.length_b   1.000
_cell.length_c   1.000
_cell.angle_alpha   90.00
_cell.angle_beta   90.00
_cell.angle_gamma   90.00
#
_symmetry.space_group_name_H-M   'P 1'
#
loop_
_entity.id
_entity.type
_entity.pdbx_description
1 polymer ?
#
loop_
_entity_poly.entity_id
_entity_poly.type
_entity_poly.pdbx_seq_one_letter_code
_entity_poly.pdbx_strand_id
1 'polypeptide(L)'
;MPCPWPRWAAPETLGGRIAAAILERFPGIHSVRVCVRKPAAPIAAALDHAGIEVTRLRRSRVALSLGSNIGDKDANLRLALAHLHAADGLEIDAVSRFYNTAPWGKADQDWFLNACATGWSTLAPEALLKLCKRIELAIGRVPGARWGPRVIDIDLLHMDDLQIDTPILTLPHREFLNRAFGLEPLAEIAPDLRIWRTAPARELVFGASHGAPILMTPGALRDVEASRVRGHQDPPVDLASPDAIRREHLAEAKA
;
A
#
# COMPACT_ATOMS: atom_id res chain seq x y z
N MET A 1 -21.25 -36.22 -32.01
CA MET A 1 -20.24 -36.91 -31.17
C MET A 1 -20.20 -36.24 -29.80
N PRO A 2 -20.27 -36.99 -28.69
CA PRO A 2 -20.12 -36.39 -27.36
C PRO A 2 -18.70 -35.85 -27.19
N CYS A 3 -18.60 -34.66 -26.61
CA CYS A 3 -17.35 -33.95 -26.33
C CYS A 3 -16.44 -34.84 -25.44
N PRO A 4 -15.19 -35.17 -25.84
CA PRO A 4 -14.31 -36.07 -25.09
C PRO A 4 -13.70 -35.43 -23.82
N TRP A 5 -14.08 -34.19 -23.51
CA TRP A 5 -13.53 -33.47 -22.36
C TRP A 5 -14.31 -33.85 -21.09
N PRO A 6 -13.63 -34.06 -19.95
CA PRO A 6 -14.31 -34.20 -18.67
C PRO A 6 -15.25 -33.00 -18.47
N ARG A 7 -16.45 -33.24 -17.94
CA ARG A 7 -17.50 -32.21 -17.71
C ARG A 7 -17.06 -31.03 -16.80
N TRP A 8 -15.84 -31.01 -16.26
CA TRP A 8 -15.38 -30.11 -15.19
C TRP A 8 -14.26 -29.12 -15.54
N ALA A 9 -13.78 -29.02 -16.78
CA ALA A 9 -12.77 -28.00 -17.12
C ALA A 9 -13.25 -27.08 -18.25
N ALA A 10 -14.07 -26.10 -17.88
CA ALA A 10 -14.33 -24.97 -18.76
C ALA A 10 -13.01 -24.24 -19.06
N PRO A 11 -12.81 -23.67 -20.27
CA PRO A 11 -11.61 -22.90 -20.61
C PRO A 11 -11.24 -21.83 -19.57
N GLU A 12 -12.24 -21.23 -18.93
CA GLU A 12 -12.14 -20.26 -17.84
C GLU A 12 -11.51 -20.86 -16.59
N THR A 13 -11.95 -22.06 -16.19
CA THR A 13 -11.39 -22.80 -15.05
C THR A 13 -9.94 -23.18 -15.31
N LEU A 14 -9.62 -23.63 -16.52
CA LEU A 14 -8.25 -23.96 -16.91
C LEU A 14 -7.35 -22.71 -16.89
N GLY A 15 -7.78 -21.62 -17.54
CA GLY A 15 -7.03 -20.36 -17.58
C GLY A 15 -6.80 -19.78 -16.18
N GLY A 16 -7.83 -19.83 -15.33
CA GLY A 16 -7.74 -19.40 -13.93
C GLY A 16 -6.76 -20.24 -13.10
N ARG A 17 -6.77 -21.57 -13.25
CA ARG A 17 -5.84 -22.47 -12.54
C ARG A 17 -4.39 -22.26 -12.99
N ILE A 18 -4.15 -22.10 -14.28
CA ILE A 18 -2.82 -21.80 -14.82
C ILE A 18 -2.31 -20.47 -14.25
N ALA A 19 -3.15 -19.42 -14.30
CA ALA A 19 -2.77 -18.11 -13.78
C ALA A 19 -2.43 -18.15 -12.28
N ALA A 20 -3.25 -18.84 -11.48
CA ALA A 20 -3.00 -19.02 -10.05
C ALA A 20 -1.72 -19.81 -9.78
N ALA A 21 -1.50 -20.93 -10.47
CA ALA A 21 -0.31 -21.75 -10.31
C ALA A 21 0.98 -20.99 -10.67
N ILE A 22 0.95 -20.15 -11.71
CA ILE A 22 2.10 -19.31 -12.08
C ILE A 22 2.37 -18.26 -10.98
N LEU A 23 1.35 -17.57 -10.48
CA LEU A 23 1.51 -16.60 -9.39
C LEU A 23 2.02 -17.29 -8.11
N GLU A 24 1.55 -18.49 -7.78
CA GLU A 24 2.04 -19.22 -6.61
C GLU A 24 3.51 -19.65 -6.78
N ARG A 25 3.86 -20.17 -7.97
CA ARG A 25 5.19 -20.73 -8.23
C ARG A 25 6.29 -19.67 -8.38
N PHE A 26 5.95 -18.49 -8.89
CA PHE A 26 6.92 -17.44 -9.21
C PHE A 26 6.61 -16.14 -8.45
N PRO A 27 7.17 -15.95 -7.23
CA PRO A 27 6.87 -14.80 -6.38
C PRO A 27 7.12 -13.43 -7.04
N GLY A 28 8.12 -13.34 -7.92
CA GLY A 28 8.43 -12.11 -8.66
C GLY A 28 7.44 -11.74 -9.76
N ILE A 29 6.50 -12.62 -10.11
CA ILE A 29 5.46 -12.32 -11.10
C ILE A 29 4.31 -11.61 -10.40
N HIS A 30 4.00 -10.39 -10.85
CA HIS A 30 2.90 -9.59 -10.31
C HIS A 30 1.57 -9.83 -11.04
N SER A 31 1.59 -10.12 -12.33
CA SER A 31 0.36 -10.40 -13.09
C SER A 31 0.59 -11.50 -14.12
N VAL A 32 -0.46 -12.25 -14.40
CA VAL A 32 -0.45 -13.30 -15.42
C VAL A 32 -1.67 -13.14 -16.29
N ARG A 33 -1.44 -13.15 -17.60
CA ARG A 33 -2.47 -13.24 -18.63
C ARG A 33 -2.38 -14.61 -19.29
N VAL A 34 -3.46 -15.37 -19.26
CA VAL A 34 -3.54 -16.70 -19.87
C VAL A 34 -4.60 -16.68 -20.95
N CYS A 35 -4.19 -17.01 -22.18
CA CYS A 35 -5.11 -17.24 -23.29
C CYS A 35 -5.33 -18.74 -23.47
N VAL A 36 -6.57 -19.20 -23.33
CA VAL A 36 -6.95 -20.60 -23.60
C VAL A 36 -7.73 -20.63 -24.90
N ARG A 37 -7.12 -21.23 -25.93
CA ARG A 37 -7.72 -21.36 -27.26
C ARG A 37 -8.31 -22.75 -27.46
N LYS A 38 -9.46 -22.80 -28.09
CA LYS A 38 -10.21 -23.99 -28.51
C LYS A 38 -10.43 -23.92 -30.03
N PRO A 39 -9.51 -24.48 -30.83
CA PRO A 39 -9.59 -24.45 -32.29
C PRO A 39 -10.84 -25.14 -32.84
N ALA A 40 -11.19 -26.31 -32.29
CA ALA A 40 -12.38 -27.07 -32.67
C ALA A 40 -13.60 -26.76 -31.77
N ALA A 41 -13.98 -25.49 -31.66
CA ALA A 41 -15.20 -25.12 -30.96
C ALA A 41 -16.43 -25.57 -31.77
N PRO A 42 -17.47 -26.19 -31.15
CA PRO A 42 -18.66 -26.66 -31.86
C PRO A 42 -19.60 -25.50 -32.17
N ILE A 43 -19.12 -24.57 -32.99
CA ILE A 43 -19.83 -23.37 -33.43
C ILE A 43 -19.99 -23.50 -34.94
N ALA A 44 -21.21 -23.28 -35.44
CA ALA A 44 -21.51 -23.31 -36.88
C ALA A 44 -21.03 -22.02 -37.57
N ALA A 45 -19.73 -21.74 -37.47
CA ALA A 45 -19.06 -20.60 -38.07
C ALA A 45 -17.64 -21.01 -38.49
N ALA A 46 -17.13 -20.40 -39.56
CA ALA A 46 -15.73 -20.55 -39.94
C ALA A 46 -14.87 -19.67 -39.04
N LEU A 47 -14.15 -20.29 -38.10
CA LEU A 47 -13.30 -19.61 -37.11
C LEU A 47 -11.95 -20.36 -37.05
N ASP A 48 -10.85 -19.63 -36.86
CA ASP A 48 -9.55 -20.26 -36.56
C ASP A 48 -9.56 -20.89 -35.15
N HIS A 49 -10.16 -20.20 -34.18
CA HIS A 49 -10.39 -20.68 -32.82
C HIS A 49 -11.43 -19.83 -32.09
N ALA A 50 -12.09 -20.42 -31.10
CA ALA A 50 -12.72 -19.68 -30.01
C ALA A 50 -11.81 -19.73 -28.78
N GLY A 51 -11.90 -18.79 -27.86
CA GLY A 51 -11.06 -18.82 -26.67
C GLY A 51 -11.47 -17.81 -25.62
N ILE A 52 -10.80 -17.89 -24.47
CA ILE A 52 -10.93 -16.95 -23.37
C ILE A 52 -9.56 -16.40 -23.01
N GLU A 53 -9.57 -15.20 -22.45
CA GLU A 53 -8.41 -14.59 -21.83
C GLU A 53 -8.73 -14.35 -20.35
N VAL A 54 -7.86 -14.83 -19.46
CA VAL A 54 -7.95 -14.60 -18.02
C VAL A 54 -6.74 -13.82 -17.58
N THR A 55 -6.96 -12.67 -16.96
CA THR A 55 -5.91 -11.90 -16.29
C THR A 55 -6.08 -12.04 -14.77
N ARG A 56 -4.99 -12.36 -14.07
CA ARG A 56 -4.92 -12.36 -12.61
C ARG A 56 -3.80 -11.43 -12.15
N LEU A 57 -4.10 -10.61 -11.16
CA LEU A 57 -3.12 -9.82 -10.42
C LEU A 57 -2.77 -10.55 -9.13
N ARG A 58 -1.52 -10.42 -8.67
CA ARG A 58 -1.11 -10.84 -7.33
C ARG A 58 -1.76 -9.92 -6.31
N ARG A 59 -2.33 -10.50 -5.26
CA ARG A 59 -2.73 -9.78 -4.05
C ARG A 59 -1.64 -10.01 -2.99
N SER A 60 -1.04 -8.94 -2.52
CA SER A 60 0.13 -8.96 -1.63
C SER A 60 -0.13 -8.24 -0.32
N ARG A 61 0.37 -8.79 0.79
CA ARG A 61 0.37 -8.13 2.10
C ARG A 61 1.34 -6.96 2.05
N VAL A 62 0.90 -5.79 2.50
CA VAL A 62 1.73 -4.57 2.52
C VAL A 62 1.78 -3.96 3.91
N ALA A 63 2.88 -3.29 4.22
CA ALA A 63 3.01 -2.39 5.35
C ALA A 63 3.56 -1.04 4.90
N LEU A 64 2.93 0.03 5.37
CA LEU A 64 3.26 1.41 5.08
C LEU A 64 3.58 2.13 6.40
N SER A 65 4.58 3.02 6.40
CA SER A 65 4.71 4.03 7.47
C SER A 65 4.31 5.39 6.95
N LEU A 66 3.71 6.19 7.83
CA LEU A 66 3.36 7.58 7.60
C LEU A 66 4.06 8.45 8.63
N GLY A 67 4.52 9.65 8.24
CA GLY A 67 5.16 10.59 9.15
C GLY A 67 4.96 12.05 8.74
N SER A 68 4.68 12.94 9.70
CA SER A 68 4.51 14.38 9.48
C SER A 68 5.17 15.19 10.59
N ASN A 69 5.88 16.27 10.25
CA ASN A 69 6.41 17.22 11.24
C ASN A 69 6.28 18.70 10.86
N ILE A 70 5.48 19.04 9.84
CA ILE A 70 5.20 20.42 9.46
C ILE A 70 3.69 20.69 9.57
N GLY A 71 3.33 21.83 10.15
CA GLY A 71 1.94 22.30 10.22
C GLY A 71 1.06 21.42 11.11
N ASP A 72 -0.19 21.20 10.70
CA ASP A 72 -1.12 20.32 11.41
C ASP A 72 -0.82 18.84 11.09
N LYS A 73 0.06 18.25 11.90
CA LYS A 73 0.57 16.88 11.71
C LYS A 73 -0.54 15.82 11.78
N ASP A 74 -1.54 16.01 12.64
CA ASP A 74 -2.66 15.07 12.79
C ASP A 74 -3.57 15.12 11.56
N ALA A 75 -3.93 16.33 11.10
CA ALA A 75 -4.70 16.51 9.87
C ALA A 75 -3.98 15.93 8.66
N ASN A 76 -2.66 16.15 8.53
CA ASN A 76 -1.85 15.60 7.44
C ASN A 76 -1.87 14.06 7.40
N LEU A 77 -1.72 13.41 8.56
CA LEU A 77 -1.79 11.94 8.65
C LEU A 77 -3.18 11.42 8.30
N ARG A 78 -4.25 12.04 8.80
CA ARG A 78 -5.63 11.64 8.51
C ARG A 78 -5.97 11.79 7.03
N LEU A 79 -5.54 12.88 6.42
CA LEU A 79 -5.73 13.11 4.98
C LEU A 79 -4.98 12.06 4.14
N ALA A 80 -3.74 11.75 4.51
CA ALA A 80 -2.98 10.69 3.86
C ALA A 80 -3.66 9.32 3.98
N LEU A 81 -4.17 8.97 5.17
CA LEU A 81 -4.93 7.74 5.38
C LEU A 81 -6.23 7.71 4.56
N ALA A 82 -6.96 8.82 4.47
CA ALA A 82 -8.17 8.91 3.65
C ALA A 82 -7.87 8.64 2.17
N HIS A 83 -6.80 9.23 1.63
CA HIS A 83 -6.35 8.95 0.27
C HIS A 83 -5.92 7.49 0.05
N LEU A 84 -5.25 6.87 1.04
CA LEU A 84 -4.88 5.45 0.96
C LEU A 84 -6.11 4.54 0.98
N HIS A 85 -7.13 4.84 1.79
CA HIS A 85 -8.37 4.07 1.83
C HIS A 85 -9.20 4.20 0.54
N ALA A 86 -9.14 5.36 -0.11
CA ALA A 86 -9.85 5.61 -1.36
C ALA A 86 -9.11 5.10 -2.61
N ALA A 87 -7.89 4.56 -2.47
CA ALA A 87 -7.06 4.19 -3.61
C ALA A 87 -7.45 2.82 -4.20
N ASP A 88 -7.68 2.79 -5.51
CA ASP A 88 -7.93 1.54 -6.23
C ASP A 88 -6.75 0.56 -6.12
N GLY A 89 -7.06 -0.71 -5.82
CA GLY A 89 -6.06 -1.77 -5.70
C GLY A 89 -5.26 -1.73 -4.40
N LEU A 90 -5.69 -0.96 -3.40
CA LEU A 90 -5.17 -0.97 -2.03
C LEU A 90 -6.34 -1.08 -1.03
N GLU A 91 -6.25 -2.06 -0.13
CA GLU A 91 -7.21 -2.28 0.95
C GLU A 91 -6.45 -2.19 2.28
N ILE A 92 -6.64 -1.11 3.03
CA ILE A 92 -6.08 -0.97 4.38
C ILE A 92 -6.98 -1.70 5.37
N ASP A 93 -6.38 -2.57 6.19
CA ASP A 93 -7.12 -3.37 7.18
C ASP A 93 -6.72 -3.11 8.64
N ALA A 94 -5.62 -2.38 8.86
CA ALA A 94 -5.25 -1.91 10.18
C ALA A 94 -4.43 -0.62 10.08
N VAL A 95 -4.61 0.26 11.07
CA VAL A 95 -3.85 1.49 11.25
C VAL A 95 -3.49 1.59 12.73
N SER A 96 -2.25 1.92 13.03
CA SER A 96 -1.79 2.08 14.41
C SER A 96 -2.30 3.38 15.02
N ARG A 97 -2.12 3.52 16.34
CA ARG A 97 -2.11 4.84 16.98
C ARG A 97 -1.07 5.77 16.36
N PHE A 98 -1.18 7.06 16.70
CA PHE A 98 -0.24 8.10 16.30
C PHE A 98 0.81 8.30 17.39
N TYR A 99 2.07 8.21 16.99
CA TYR A 99 3.24 8.23 17.85
C TYR A 99 3.99 9.54 17.66
N ASN A 100 4.19 10.29 18.72
CA ASN A 100 5.02 11.48 18.69
C ASN A 100 6.47 11.09 18.98
N THR A 101 7.38 11.34 18.06
CA THR A 101 8.77 10.88 18.16
C THR A 101 9.74 12.00 17.83
N ALA A 102 10.82 12.11 18.60
CA ALA A 102 11.84 13.11 18.31
C ALA A 102 12.48 12.86 16.92
N PRO A 103 12.91 13.92 16.22
CA PRO A 103 13.50 13.79 14.89
C PRO A 103 14.79 12.98 14.92
N TRP A 104 14.96 12.13 13.91
CA TRP A 104 16.16 11.30 13.76
C TRP A 104 17.19 11.97 12.84
N GLY A 105 18.46 12.02 13.27
CA GLY A 105 19.57 12.57 12.51
C GLY A 105 19.71 14.10 12.60
N LYS A 106 18.70 14.86 12.14
CA LYS A 106 18.70 16.34 12.25
C LYS A 106 17.79 16.76 13.41
N ALA A 107 18.38 17.13 14.54
CA ALA A 107 17.62 17.46 15.76
C ALA A 107 16.96 18.84 15.73
N ASP A 108 17.45 19.77 14.91
CA ASP A 108 16.91 21.13 14.78
C ASP A 108 15.67 21.16 13.87
N GLN A 109 14.63 20.44 14.29
CA GLN A 109 13.31 20.43 13.67
C GLN A 109 12.25 19.95 14.68
N ASP A 110 10.99 20.21 14.37
CA ASP A 110 9.88 19.76 15.21
C ASP A 110 9.77 18.21 15.22
N TRP A 111 9.15 17.68 16.27
CA TRP A 111 8.88 16.26 16.45
C TRP A 111 7.97 15.72 15.35
N PHE A 112 8.16 14.44 14.99
CA PHE A 112 7.33 13.76 14.02
C PHE A 112 6.13 13.11 14.71
N LEU A 113 4.97 13.24 14.09
CA LEU A 113 3.84 12.35 14.32
C LEU A 113 3.92 11.21 13.30
N ASN A 114 4.01 9.97 13.76
CA ASN A 114 4.14 8.78 12.93
C ASN A 114 3.00 7.79 13.15
N ALA A 115 2.70 7.01 12.11
CA ALA A 115 1.77 5.90 12.15
C ALA A 115 2.23 4.79 11.20
N CYS A 116 1.71 3.58 11.39
CA CYS A 116 1.80 2.50 10.42
C CYS A 116 0.42 2.07 9.95
N ALA A 117 0.34 1.59 8.72
CA ALA A 117 -0.85 0.96 8.16
C ALA A 117 -0.47 -0.37 7.52
N THR A 118 -1.31 -1.38 7.67
CA THR A 118 -1.18 -2.65 6.94
C THR A 118 -2.41 -2.92 6.11
N GLY A 119 -2.24 -3.77 5.10
CA GLY A 119 -3.34 -4.11 4.22
C GLY A 119 -2.95 -5.08 3.13
N TRP A 120 -3.76 -5.10 2.08
CA TRP A 120 -3.57 -5.90 0.89
C TRP A 120 -3.54 -5.01 -0.35
N SER A 121 -2.62 -5.28 -1.27
CA SER A 121 -2.52 -4.53 -2.52
C SER A 121 -2.50 -5.46 -3.73
N THR A 122 -3.21 -5.06 -4.78
CA THR A 122 -3.09 -5.65 -6.12
C THR A 122 -2.24 -4.80 -7.07
N LEU A 123 -1.62 -3.73 -6.57
CA LEU A 123 -0.70 -2.90 -7.33
C LEU A 123 0.69 -3.54 -7.36
N ALA A 124 1.44 -3.32 -8.44
CA ALA A 124 2.85 -3.66 -8.48
C ALA A 124 3.63 -2.79 -7.45
N PRO A 125 4.77 -3.25 -6.92
CA PRO A 125 5.55 -2.50 -5.92
C PRO A 125 5.87 -1.07 -6.35
N GLU A 126 6.27 -0.87 -7.61
CA GLU A 126 6.57 0.45 -8.15
C GLU A 126 5.31 1.30 -8.36
N ALA A 127 4.17 0.68 -8.67
CA ALA A 127 2.90 1.37 -8.79
C ALA A 127 2.38 1.83 -7.42
N LEU A 128 2.54 1.00 -6.38
CA LEU A 128 2.23 1.37 -5.01
C LEU A 128 3.14 2.49 -4.50
N LEU A 129 4.45 2.43 -4.77
CA LEU A 129 5.36 3.52 -4.46
C LEU A 129 4.93 4.82 -5.16
N LYS A 130 4.58 4.77 -6.45
CA LYS A 130 4.08 5.93 -7.20
C LYS A 130 2.78 6.49 -6.62
N LEU A 131 1.87 5.64 -6.15
CA LEU A 131 0.66 6.05 -5.45
C LEU A 131 1.02 6.82 -4.17
N CYS A 132 1.91 6.28 -3.33
CA CYS A 132 2.37 6.95 -2.10
C CYS A 132 2.96 8.34 -2.43
N LYS A 133 3.84 8.44 -3.42
CA LYS A 133 4.46 9.71 -3.81
C LYS A 133 3.46 10.70 -4.42
N ARG A 134 2.42 10.23 -5.12
CA ARG A 134 1.32 11.09 -5.58
C ARG A 134 0.51 11.66 -4.42
N ILE A 135 0.20 10.85 -3.41
CA ILE A 135 -0.53 11.30 -2.21
C ILE A 135 0.30 12.35 -1.47
N GLU A 136 1.60 12.10 -1.30
CA GLU A 136 2.51 13.08 -0.69
C GLU A 136 2.47 14.44 -1.41
N LEU A 137 2.54 14.44 -2.74
CA LEU A 137 2.47 15.65 -3.56
C LEU A 137 1.11 16.35 -3.43
N ALA A 138 0.01 15.59 -3.41
CA ALA A 138 -1.35 16.14 -3.28
C ALA A 138 -1.57 16.86 -1.95
N ILE A 139 -0.95 16.37 -0.87
CA ILE A 139 -1.00 16.98 0.47
C ILE A 139 -0.04 18.18 0.58
N GLY A 140 0.82 18.40 -0.42
CA GLY A 140 1.69 19.57 -0.50
C GLY A 140 3.16 19.29 -0.18
N ARG A 141 3.60 18.03 -0.22
CA ARG A 141 5.03 17.72 -0.08
C ARG A 141 5.80 18.37 -1.23
N VAL A 142 6.85 19.11 -0.87
CA VAL A 142 7.81 19.67 -1.82
C VAL A 142 9.17 18.98 -1.67
N PRO A 143 9.98 18.90 -2.74
CA PRO A 143 11.36 18.43 -2.63
C PRO A 143 12.15 19.25 -1.60
N GLY A 144 12.96 18.58 -0.79
CA GLY A 144 13.70 19.21 0.29
C GLY A 144 14.98 18.46 0.64
N ALA A 145 15.67 18.93 1.68
CA ALA A 145 16.91 18.31 2.13
C ALA A 145 16.69 16.87 2.62
N ARG A 146 17.71 16.01 2.43
CA ARG A 146 17.71 14.66 3.03
C ARG A 146 17.53 14.77 4.55
N TRP A 147 16.56 14.01 5.07
CA TRP A 147 16.12 14.01 6.49
C TRP A 147 15.62 15.37 7.01
N GLY A 148 15.19 16.25 6.11
CA GLY A 148 14.55 17.50 6.47
C GLY A 148 13.09 17.32 6.90
N PRO A 149 12.48 18.41 7.38
CA PRO A 149 11.09 18.43 7.76
C PRO A 149 10.18 18.26 6.52
N ARG A 150 9.00 17.68 6.72
CA ARG A 150 8.02 17.39 5.67
C ARG A 150 6.59 17.38 6.20
N VAL A 151 5.69 17.86 5.34
CA VAL A 151 4.23 17.88 5.60
C VAL A 151 3.66 16.46 5.68
N ILE A 152 4.15 15.53 4.86
CA ILE A 152 3.82 14.10 4.94
C ILE A 152 4.92 13.28 4.26
N ASP A 153 5.22 12.11 4.81
CA ASP A 153 6.08 11.05 4.28
C ASP A 153 5.31 9.74 4.32
N ILE A 154 5.28 9.02 3.21
CA ILE A 154 4.67 7.69 3.08
C ILE A 154 5.71 6.77 2.48
N ASP A 155 6.17 5.82 3.28
CA ASP A 155 7.16 4.82 2.88
C ASP A 155 6.54 3.44 2.78
N LEU A 156 6.84 2.73 1.69
CA LEU A 156 6.52 1.32 1.53
C LEU A 156 7.58 0.50 2.26
N LEU A 157 7.19 -0.12 3.36
CA LEU A 157 8.11 -0.83 4.26
C LEU A 157 8.35 -2.26 3.79
N HIS A 158 7.27 -2.91 3.37
CA HIS A 158 7.21 -4.35 3.12
C HIS A 158 6.10 -4.67 2.12
N MET A 159 6.34 -5.68 1.28
CA MET A 159 5.35 -6.24 0.36
C MET A 159 5.63 -7.74 0.15
N ASP A 160 4.87 -8.60 0.83
CA ASP A 160 5.13 -10.05 0.93
C ASP A 160 6.64 -10.37 1.14
N ASP A 161 7.13 -11.47 0.57
CA ASP A 161 8.54 -11.86 0.60
C ASP A 161 9.38 -11.17 -0.49
N LEU A 162 8.92 -10.06 -1.07
CA LEU A 162 9.66 -9.39 -2.15
C LEU A 162 10.96 -8.79 -1.61
N GLN A 163 12.04 -9.09 -2.33
CA GLN A 163 13.32 -8.41 -2.20
C GLN A 163 13.56 -7.60 -3.46
N ILE A 164 13.62 -6.28 -3.30
CA ILE A 164 13.87 -5.35 -4.40
C ILE A 164 15.04 -4.47 -3.98
N ASP A 165 16.04 -4.36 -4.84
CA ASP A 165 17.15 -3.43 -4.65
C ASP A 165 17.39 -2.71 -5.98
N THR A 166 16.68 -1.61 -6.16
CA THR A 166 16.78 -0.77 -7.36
C THR A 166 17.03 0.69 -6.94
N PRO A 167 17.51 1.56 -7.84
CA PRO A 167 17.67 2.98 -7.53
C PRO A 167 16.38 3.70 -7.12
N ILE A 168 15.21 3.11 -7.42
CA ILE A 168 13.89 3.73 -7.22
C ILE A 168 13.19 3.15 -5.99
N LEU A 169 13.33 1.85 -5.75
CA LEU A 169 12.65 1.13 -4.68
C LEU A 169 13.58 0.09 -4.05
N THR A 170 13.61 0.08 -2.72
CA THR A 170 14.28 -0.95 -1.92
C THR A 170 13.26 -1.60 -0.98
N LEU A 171 13.10 -2.93 -1.09
CA LEU A 171 12.25 -3.75 -0.22
C LEU A 171 13.04 -4.94 0.35
N PRO A 172 12.89 -5.26 1.65
CA PRO A 172 12.26 -4.42 2.68
C PRO A 172 13.02 -3.08 2.82
N HIS A 173 12.34 -2.04 3.32
CA HIS A 173 12.95 -0.71 3.40
C HIS A 173 14.22 -0.74 4.27
N ARG A 174 15.38 -0.35 3.68
CA ARG A 174 16.73 -0.54 4.23
C ARG A 174 16.89 -0.11 5.69
N GLU A 175 16.37 1.07 6.03
CA GLU A 175 16.56 1.66 7.36
C GLU A 175 15.41 1.34 8.33
N PHE A 176 14.35 0.68 7.87
CA PHE A 176 13.15 0.50 8.69
C PHE A 176 13.41 -0.39 9.90
N LEU A 177 14.17 -1.47 9.70
CA LEU A 177 14.56 -2.40 10.78
C LEU A 177 15.41 -1.74 11.88
N ASN A 178 15.98 -0.56 11.60
CA ASN A 178 16.82 0.18 12.54
C ASN A 178 16.05 1.28 13.29
N ARG A 179 14.75 1.48 12.99
CA ARG A 179 13.96 2.64 13.44
C ARG A 179 12.80 2.21 14.32
N ALA A 180 12.95 2.38 15.63
CA ALA A 180 11.92 2.06 16.62
C ALA A 180 10.59 2.80 16.34
N PHE A 181 10.63 4.06 15.89
CA PHE A 181 9.44 4.85 15.58
C PHE A 181 8.58 4.30 14.43
N GLY A 182 9.13 3.42 13.59
CA GLY A 182 8.38 2.69 12.57
C GLY A 182 7.99 1.28 13.02
N LEU A 183 8.84 0.62 13.80
CA LEU A 183 8.61 -0.75 14.28
C LEU A 183 7.59 -0.83 15.41
N GLU A 184 7.57 0.12 16.35
CA GLU A 184 6.58 0.13 17.43
C GLU A 184 5.13 0.24 16.92
N PRO A 185 4.79 1.21 16.03
CA PRO A 185 3.44 1.28 15.48
C PRO A 185 3.09 0.06 14.63
N LEU A 186 4.06 -0.54 13.92
CA LEU A 186 3.82 -1.76 13.16
C LEU A 186 3.57 -2.97 14.07
N ALA A 187 4.34 -3.11 15.15
CA ALA A 187 4.18 -4.20 16.12
C ALA A 187 2.85 -4.12 16.88
N GLU A 188 2.28 -2.92 17.05
CA GLU A 188 0.94 -2.73 17.60
C GLU A 188 -0.14 -3.43 16.75
N ILE A 189 -0.09 -3.25 15.42
CA ILE A 189 -1.16 -3.69 14.52
C ILE A 189 -0.89 -5.03 13.83
N ALA A 190 0.38 -5.42 13.74
CA ALA A 190 0.81 -6.62 13.03
C ALA A 190 2.01 -7.28 13.75
N PRO A 191 1.88 -7.70 15.02
CA PRO A 191 2.99 -8.20 15.83
C PRO A 191 3.66 -9.46 15.23
N ASP A 192 2.88 -10.30 14.56
CA ASP A 192 3.34 -11.54 13.91
C ASP A 192 3.82 -11.36 12.47
N LEU A 193 3.71 -10.15 11.90
CA LEU A 193 4.18 -9.89 10.54
C LEU A 193 5.69 -10.04 10.48
N ARG A 194 6.16 -10.90 9.59
CA ARG A 194 7.58 -11.12 9.35
C ARG A 194 8.05 -10.24 8.21
N ILE A 195 8.98 -9.34 8.51
CA ILE A 195 9.54 -8.45 7.49
C ILE A 195 10.63 -9.22 6.75
N TRP A 196 10.38 -9.67 5.52
CA TRP A 196 11.36 -10.38 4.68
C TRP A 196 12.14 -11.48 5.41
N ARG A 197 11.47 -12.58 5.79
CA ARG A 197 12.08 -13.74 6.47
C ARG A 197 12.85 -13.43 7.77
N THR A 198 12.80 -12.21 8.29
CA THR A 198 13.36 -11.84 9.60
C THR A 198 12.43 -12.29 10.73
N ALA A 199 12.73 -11.86 11.96
CA ALA A 199 11.88 -12.06 13.12
C ALA A 199 10.53 -11.32 12.97
N PRO A 200 9.48 -11.75 13.69
CA PRO A 200 8.22 -11.02 13.77
C PRO A 200 8.42 -9.56 14.23
N ALA A 201 7.54 -8.66 13.80
CA ALA A 201 7.60 -7.22 14.14
C ALA A 201 7.78 -6.96 15.65
N ARG A 202 7.08 -7.71 16.52
CA ARG A 202 7.21 -7.58 17.98
C ARG A 202 8.63 -7.84 18.52
N GLU A 203 9.40 -8.71 17.88
CA GLU A 203 10.76 -9.08 18.31
C GLU A 203 11.77 -8.06 17.79
N LEU A 204 11.50 -7.46 16.62
CA LEU A 204 12.36 -6.45 16.01
C LEU A 204 12.40 -5.15 16.81
N VAL A 205 11.34 -4.82 17.57
CA VAL A 205 11.29 -3.63 18.43
C VAL A 205 12.45 -3.61 19.44
N PHE A 206 12.76 -4.75 20.07
CA PHE A 206 13.81 -4.83 21.10
C PHE A 206 15.23 -4.63 20.54
N GLY A 207 15.45 -4.96 19.27
CA GLY A 207 16.75 -4.79 18.60
C GLY A 207 16.93 -3.43 17.93
N ALA A 208 15.87 -2.63 17.81
CA ALA A 208 15.91 -1.35 17.12
C ALA A 208 16.55 -0.26 18.00
N SER A 209 17.32 0.62 17.36
CA SER A 209 17.88 1.78 18.04
C SER A 209 16.76 2.74 18.47
N HIS A 210 16.53 2.86 19.77
CA HIS A 210 15.60 3.81 20.38
C HIS A 210 16.17 5.24 20.42
N GLY A 211 17.03 5.60 19.46
CA GLY A 211 17.88 6.80 19.50
C GLY A 211 17.16 8.16 19.61
N ALA A 212 15.82 8.14 19.63
CA ALA A 212 14.94 9.27 19.88
C ALA A 212 13.81 8.82 20.83
N PRO A 213 13.42 9.62 21.83
CA PRO A 213 12.28 9.31 22.68
C PRO A 213 10.99 9.18 21.86
N ILE A 214 10.18 8.18 22.23
CA ILE A 214 8.89 7.87 21.63
C ILE A 214 7.82 8.11 22.68
N LEU A 215 6.86 8.99 22.37
CA LEU A 215 5.71 9.31 23.21
C LEU A 215 4.44 8.86 22.50
N MET A 216 3.68 8.00 23.15
CA MET A 216 2.35 7.59 22.68
C MET A 216 1.38 8.76 22.80
N THR A 217 0.65 9.08 21.72
CA THR A 217 -0.42 10.07 21.79
C THR A 217 -1.75 9.36 22.09
N PRO A 218 -2.47 9.68 23.18
CA PRO A 218 -3.81 9.16 23.40
C PRO A 218 -4.76 9.67 22.29
N GLY A 219 -5.44 8.78 21.55
CA GLY A 219 -6.63 9.16 20.78
C GLY A 219 -6.69 8.83 19.27
N ALA A 220 -5.68 8.19 18.67
CA ALA A 220 -5.75 7.87 17.23
C ALA A 220 -6.38 6.49 16.96
N LEU A 221 -7.69 6.51 16.74
CA LEU A 221 -8.61 5.52 16.11
C LEU A 221 -8.33 4.02 16.33
N ARG A 222 -9.19 3.38 17.13
CA ARG A 222 -9.37 1.91 17.16
C ARG A 222 -10.42 1.39 16.17
N ASP A 223 -11.13 2.26 15.47
CA ASP A 223 -12.36 1.86 14.76
C ASP A 223 -12.11 1.60 13.27
N VAL A 224 -11.43 0.48 12.98
CA VAL A 224 -11.37 -0.07 11.61
C VAL A 224 -12.64 -0.87 11.27
N GLU A 225 -13.47 -1.18 12.26
CA GLU A 225 -14.71 -1.96 12.06
C GLU A 225 -15.90 -1.15 11.53
N ALA A 226 -15.89 0.19 11.60
CA ALA A 226 -17.07 1.01 11.26
C ALA A 226 -17.26 1.31 9.77
N SER A 227 -16.22 1.17 8.93
CA SER A 227 -16.33 1.50 7.49
C SER A 227 -16.85 0.35 6.62
N ARG A 228 -17.17 -0.82 7.20
CA ARG A 228 -17.78 -1.95 6.47
C ARG A 228 -19.29 -1.83 6.23
N VAL A 229 -19.96 -0.81 6.77
CA VAL A 229 -21.40 -0.63 6.55
C VAL A 229 -21.73 0.85 6.37
N ARG A 230 -21.57 1.33 5.13
CA ARG A 230 -22.51 2.21 4.43
C ARG A 230 -21.84 2.67 3.14
N GLY A 231 -22.35 2.19 2.01
CA GLY A 231 -22.19 2.92 0.77
C GLY A 231 -22.79 4.30 0.97
N HIS A 232 -21.94 5.32 1.02
CA HIS A 232 -22.36 6.69 0.86
C HIS A 232 -21.59 7.28 -0.31
N GLN A 233 -22.38 7.71 -1.28
CA GLN A 233 -21.96 8.30 -2.53
C GLN A 233 -21.56 9.75 -2.25
N ASP A 234 -20.28 9.98 -2.01
CA ASP A 234 -19.68 11.26 -2.36
C ASP A 234 -18.77 11.02 -3.55
N PRO A 235 -18.86 11.84 -4.62
CA PRO A 235 -18.05 11.62 -5.81
C PRO A 235 -16.56 11.75 -5.44
N PRO A 236 -15.67 10.94 -6.02
CA PRO A 236 -14.24 11.13 -5.86
C PRO A 236 -13.89 12.54 -6.31
N VAL A 237 -13.24 13.32 -5.43
CA VAL A 237 -12.63 14.59 -5.82
C VAL A 237 -11.67 14.30 -6.96
N ASP A 238 -11.97 14.88 -8.12
CA ASP A 238 -11.22 14.66 -9.35
C ASP A 238 -9.76 15.05 -9.15
N LEU A 239 -8.88 14.04 -9.14
CA LEU A 239 -7.43 14.19 -9.00
C LEU A 239 -6.77 14.71 -10.30
N ALA A 240 -7.55 15.12 -11.31
CA ALA A 240 -7.05 15.67 -12.57
C ALA A 240 -6.79 17.19 -12.51
N SER A 241 -5.94 17.65 -11.58
CA SER A 241 -4.99 18.78 -11.80
C SER A 241 -4.45 19.31 -10.47
N PRO A 242 -3.12 19.55 -10.33
CA PRO A 242 -2.53 20.26 -9.19
C PRO A 242 -3.14 21.66 -8.90
N ASP A 243 -3.85 22.26 -9.86
CA ASP A 243 -4.42 23.60 -9.74
C ASP A 243 -5.80 23.65 -9.06
N ALA A 244 -6.51 22.53 -8.95
CA ALA A 244 -7.84 22.48 -8.33
C ALA A 244 -7.77 22.67 -6.79
N ILE A 245 -6.83 21.97 -6.13
CA ILE A 245 -6.64 22.01 -4.66
C ILE A 245 -6.15 23.39 -4.19
N ARG A 246 -5.42 24.11 -5.05
CA ARG A 246 -4.87 25.44 -4.72
C ARG A 246 -5.96 26.53 -4.60
N ARG A 247 -7.15 26.32 -5.19
CA ARG A 247 -8.25 27.30 -5.16
C ARG A 247 -9.13 27.19 -3.92
N GLU A 248 -9.28 26.01 -3.34
CA GLU A 248 -10.06 25.84 -2.09
C GLU A 248 -9.29 26.38 -0.87
N HIS A 249 -8.01 26.04 -0.71
CA HIS A 249 -7.24 26.52 0.44
C HIS A 249 -6.93 28.03 0.42
N LEU A 250 -7.01 28.71 -0.73
CA LEU A 250 -6.89 30.18 -0.79
C LEU A 250 -8.20 30.92 -0.52
N ALA A 251 -9.35 30.23 -0.57
CA ALA A 251 -10.66 30.83 -0.26
C ALA A 251 -10.90 30.91 1.25
N GLU A 252 -10.42 29.93 2.03
CA GLU A 252 -10.59 29.91 3.50
C GLU A 252 -9.56 30.79 4.24
N ALA A 253 -8.45 31.16 3.61
CA ALA A 253 -7.47 32.07 4.18
C ALA A 253 -7.83 33.57 4.06
N LYS A 254 -9.03 33.89 3.54
CA LYS A 254 -9.52 35.28 3.37
C LYS A 254 -10.90 35.55 3.97
N ALA A 255 -11.41 34.67 4.83
CA ALA A 255 -12.62 34.90 5.62
C ALA A 255 -12.30 35.25 7.07
#